data_AF-A0A2E3C1P8-F1
#
_entry.id   AF-A0A2E3C1P8-F1
#
_cell.length_a   1.000
_cell.length_b   1.000
_cell.length_c   1.000
_cell.angle_alpha   90.00
_cell.angle_beta   90.00
_cell.angle_gamma   90.00
#
_symmetry.space_group_name_H-M   'P 1'
#
loop_
_entity.id
_entity.type
_entity.pdbx_description
1 polymer ?
#
loop_
_entity_poly.entity_id
_entity_poly.type
_entity_poly.pdbx_seq_one_letter_code
_entity_poly.pdbx_strand_id
1 'polypeptide(L)'
;MIEAKGTENPEDIKNDDVAPQDGDPEGGAGQDVDDNQEEGADAPEWHAQELPEDFMGGKYKNMGEVEKALKHSSKMAREKGLDRDAPEEYAFDFSGVEGFEDIEVDMEDPTLQAMLPAFKEVSLPQAEADRLVQAFLKHQLESDAANIEAQRKELGDEGKEMLDRITGFVDKHFTPEEAAAVNLIGKTAAGIRVLDKFIQMQGMKNVPIGDSGSPGLSHDEIIDKIDKLRKDPDLNFNKAKQDQYEKLLAEDVKLKSKR
;
A
#
# COMPACT_ATOMS: atom_id res chain seq x y z
N MET A 1 0.36 -28.22 41.08
CA MET A 1 -0.07 -27.10 41.95
C MET A 1 0.91 -25.97 41.71
N ILE A 2 0.52 -24.99 40.89
CA ILE A 2 1.31 -23.79 40.62
C ILE A 2 0.40 -22.63 41.00
N GLU A 3 0.80 -21.91 42.04
CA GLU A 3 0.10 -20.72 42.53
C GLU A 3 0.41 -19.54 41.61
N ALA A 4 -0.62 -18.98 40.97
CA ALA A 4 -0.53 -17.70 40.27
C ALA A 4 -0.88 -16.58 41.27
N LYS A 5 0.10 -15.71 41.55
CA LYS A 5 -0.09 -14.47 42.31
C LYS A 5 -0.10 -13.28 41.36
N GLY A 6 -1.02 -12.35 41.61
CA GLY A 6 -0.80 -10.91 41.40
C GLY A 6 -1.27 -10.34 40.07
N THR A 7 -2.54 -9.94 40.01
CA THR A 7 -3.01 -8.89 39.11
C THR A 7 -2.83 -7.54 39.81
N GLU A 8 -1.89 -6.72 39.35
CA GLU A 8 -1.81 -5.30 39.71
C GLU A 8 -2.60 -4.47 38.69
N ASN A 9 -3.32 -3.50 39.24
CA ASN A 9 -4.32 -2.66 38.59
C ASN A 9 -3.66 -1.36 38.08
N PRO A 10 -3.73 -1.01 36.78
CA PRO A 10 -3.22 0.26 36.29
C PRO A 10 -4.35 1.30 36.19
N GLU A 11 -4.76 1.84 37.34
CA GLU A 11 -5.57 3.07 37.39
C GLU A 11 -4.87 4.06 38.31
N ASP A 12 -4.11 4.99 37.72
CA ASP A 12 -3.85 6.34 38.23
C ASP A 12 -2.69 6.98 37.43
N ILE A 13 -2.95 7.35 36.17
CA ILE A 13 -2.17 8.39 35.51
C ILE A 13 -3.06 9.62 35.47
N LYS A 14 -2.83 10.51 36.42
CA LYS A 14 -3.41 11.86 36.45
C LYS A 14 -2.76 12.64 35.31
N ASN A 15 -3.55 12.95 34.28
CA ASN A 15 -3.17 13.92 33.27
C ASN A 15 -3.24 15.31 33.92
N ASP A 16 -2.07 15.86 34.23
CA ASP A 16 -1.93 17.26 34.61
C ASP A 16 -2.29 18.16 33.41
N ASP A 17 -3.06 19.20 33.74
CA ASP A 17 -3.44 20.33 32.91
C ASP A 17 -2.29 20.84 32.02
N VAL A 18 -2.40 20.62 30.71
CA VAL A 18 -1.65 21.36 29.70
C VAL A 18 -2.58 22.46 29.18
N ALA A 19 -2.25 23.70 29.56
CA ALA A 19 -2.93 24.90 29.07
C ALA A 19 -2.83 25.02 27.54
N PRO A 20 -3.87 25.50 26.84
CA PRO A 20 -3.79 25.79 25.41
C PRO A 20 -2.90 27.02 25.19
N GLN A 21 -1.78 26.83 24.49
CA GLN A 21 -1.08 27.94 23.86
C GLN A 21 -1.77 28.26 22.54
N ASP A 22 -2.57 29.32 22.55
CA ASP A 22 -3.00 30.04 21.37
C ASP A 22 -1.76 30.61 20.67
N GLY A 23 -1.30 29.94 19.63
CA GLY A 23 -0.26 30.42 18.72
C GLY A 23 -0.82 30.46 17.31
N ASP A 24 -1.25 31.64 16.88
CA ASP A 24 -1.48 31.99 15.48
C ASP A 24 -0.21 31.68 14.66
N PRO A 25 -0.27 30.85 13.60
CA PRO A 25 0.77 30.84 12.59
C PRO A 25 0.50 32.00 11.63
N GLU A 26 1.10 33.15 11.91
CA GLU A 26 1.26 34.19 10.90
C GLU A 26 2.02 33.59 9.70
N GLY A 27 1.38 33.68 8.53
CA GLY A 27 1.92 33.20 7.27
C GLY A 27 3.27 33.84 6.97
N GLY A 28 4.31 33.01 6.94
CA GLY A 28 5.60 33.35 6.37
C GLY A 28 5.47 33.45 4.86
N ALA A 29 5.25 34.66 4.36
CA ALA A 29 5.50 34.99 2.97
C ALA A 29 6.97 34.70 2.66
N GLY A 30 7.22 33.88 1.63
CA GLY A 30 8.55 33.63 1.08
C GLY A 30 9.23 34.96 0.76
N GLN A 31 10.18 35.35 1.60
CA GLN A 31 11.13 36.39 1.29
C GLN A 31 12.14 35.79 0.32
N ASP A 32 12.04 36.17 -0.94
CA ASP A 32 13.11 36.03 -1.91
C ASP A 32 14.33 36.80 -1.37
N VAL A 33 15.23 36.08 -0.70
CA VAL A 33 16.50 36.62 -0.23
C VAL A 33 17.36 36.83 -1.46
N ASP A 34 17.38 38.06 -1.94
CA ASP A 34 18.30 38.54 -2.97
C ASP A 34 19.74 38.43 -2.41
N ASP A 35 20.38 37.30 -2.74
CA ASP A 35 21.66 36.78 -2.23
C ASP A 35 22.86 37.55 -2.82
N ASN A 36 22.78 38.88 -2.83
CA ASN A 36 23.78 39.76 -3.44
C ASN A 36 24.22 40.89 -2.51
N GLN A 37 24.45 40.56 -1.23
CA GLN A 37 25.08 41.47 -0.27
C GLN A 37 26.17 40.76 0.54
N GLU A 38 27.18 40.22 -0.13
CA GLU A 38 28.49 39.92 0.47
C GLU A 38 29.48 41.06 0.14
N GLU A 39 29.36 42.20 0.81
CA GLU A 39 30.47 43.14 0.91
C GLU A 39 30.61 43.63 2.37
N GLY A 40 31.58 43.05 3.09
CA GLY A 40 32.25 43.76 4.19
C GLY A 40 32.26 43.11 5.58
N ALA A 41 31.74 41.90 5.78
CA ALA A 41 31.95 41.19 7.05
C ALA A 41 33.27 40.40 6.99
N ASP A 42 34.23 40.75 7.86
CA ASP A 42 35.49 40.03 8.00
C ASP A 42 35.23 38.52 8.16
N ALA A 43 35.78 37.71 7.27
CA ALA A 43 35.63 36.27 7.29
C ALA A 43 36.11 35.74 8.66
N PRO A 44 35.34 34.84 9.31
CA PRO A 44 35.69 34.38 10.64
C PRO A 44 37.01 33.61 10.63
N GLU A 45 37.81 33.76 11.69
CA GLU A 45 39.20 33.29 11.76
C GLU A 45 39.39 31.80 11.44
N TRP A 46 38.37 30.96 11.67
CA TRP A 46 38.41 29.53 11.35
C TRP A 46 38.46 29.23 9.84
N HIS A 47 38.14 30.18 8.95
CA HIS A 47 38.30 30.02 7.50
C HIS A 47 39.75 29.81 7.07
N ALA A 48 40.70 30.39 7.81
CA ALA A 48 42.12 30.33 7.49
C ALA A 48 42.83 29.12 8.10
N GLN A 49 42.14 28.33 8.94
CA GLN A 49 42.72 27.16 9.58
C GLN A 49 43.00 26.08 8.53
N GLU A 50 44.27 25.65 8.45
CA GLU A 50 44.68 24.56 7.56
C GLU A 50 44.00 23.26 8.01
N LEU A 51 43.45 22.54 7.03
CA LEU A 51 42.86 21.23 7.26
C LEU A 51 43.95 20.15 7.21
N PRO A 52 43.78 19.04 7.93
CA PRO A 52 44.67 17.88 7.81
C PRO A 52 44.84 17.44 6.34
N GLU A 53 46.05 17.02 5.94
CA GLU A 53 46.35 16.63 4.55
C GLU A 53 45.49 15.47 4.03
N ASP A 54 44.96 14.63 4.92
CA ASP A 54 44.07 13.51 4.60
C ASP A 54 42.59 13.92 4.48
N PHE A 55 42.23 15.14 4.89
CA PHE A 55 40.85 15.63 4.83
C PHE A 55 40.37 15.71 3.37
N MET A 56 39.31 14.96 3.06
CA MET A 56 38.75 14.85 1.70
C MET A 56 39.80 14.53 0.61
N GLY A 57 40.87 13.81 0.99
CA GLY A 57 41.98 13.46 0.09
C GLY A 57 42.82 14.64 -0.38
N GLY A 58 42.97 15.68 0.46
CA GLY A 58 43.82 16.84 0.19
C GLY A 58 43.26 17.81 -0.85
N LYS A 59 41.96 17.72 -1.18
CA LYS A 59 41.30 18.56 -2.19
C LYS A 59 41.03 20.00 -1.72
N TYR A 60 41.00 20.22 -0.41
CA TYR A 60 40.73 21.52 0.21
C TYR A 60 41.80 21.82 1.24
N LYS A 61 42.40 23.01 1.17
CA LYS A 61 43.51 23.42 2.03
C LYS A 61 43.04 24.00 3.36
N ASN A 62 41.85 24.61 3.37
CA ASN A 62 41.27 25.25 4.54
C ASN A 62 39.74 25.21 4.47
N MET A 63 39.10 25.54 5.59
CA MET A 63 37.64 25.48 5.70
C MET A 63 36.93 26.52 4.81
N GLY A 64 37.58 27.63 4.49
CA GLY A 64 37.05 28.61 3.53
C GLY A 64 36.94 28.07 2.10
N GLU A 65 37.84 27.18 1.65
CA GLU A 65 37.73 26.50 0.36
C GLU A 65 36.58 25.48 0.35
N VAL A 66 36.33 24.80 1.47
CA VAL A 66 35.20 23.88 1.64
C VAL A 66 33.88 24.64 1.53
N GLU A 67 33.74 25.78 2.21
CA GLU A 67 32.54 26.60 2.12
C GLU A 67 32.31 27.13 0.70
N LYS A 68 33.36 27.63 0.03
CA LYS A 68 33.25 28.08 -1.37
C LYS A 68 32.81 26.96 -2.30
N ALA A 69 33.32 25.74 -2.10
CA ALA A 69 32.92 24.59 -2.89
C ALA A 69 31.46 24.19 -2.63
N LEU A 70 30.98 24.29 -1.39
CA LEU A 70 29.58 24.05 -1.02
C LEU A 70 28.65 25.14 -1.56
N LYS A 71 29.02 26.42 -1.45
CA LYS A 71 28.27 27.54 -2.04
C LYS A 71 28.19 27.39 -3.56
N HIS A 72 29.30 27.04 -4.22
CA HIS A 72 29.32 26.81 -5.66
C HIS A 72 28.50 25.57 -6.07
N SER A 73 28.55 24.47 -5.31
CA SER A 73 27.76 23.27 -5.64
C SER A 73 26.26 23.52 -5.44
N SER A 74 25.88 24.24 -4.39
CA SER A 74 24.51 24.68 -4.14
C SER A 74 24.00 25.62 -5.25
N LYS A 75 24.82 26.60 -5.66
CA LYS A 75 24.51 27.49 -6.79
C LYS A 75 24.35 26.74 -8.11
N MET A 76 25.25 25.79 -8.40
CA MET A 76 25.14 24.93 -9.59
C MET A 76 23.92 24.01 -9.56
N ALA A 77 23.45 23.60 -8.38
CA ALA A 77 22.21 22.84 -8.26
C ALA A 77 21.01 23.72 -8.63
N ARG A 78 20.92 24.94 -8.06
CA ARG A 78 19.90 25.95 -8.41
C ARG A 78 19.92 26.30 -9.90
N GLU A 79 21.08 26.65 -10.46
CA GLU A 79 21.23 27.05 -11.88
C GLU A 79 20.90 25.92 -12.87
N LYS A 80 20.99 24.65 -12.46
CA LYS A 80 20.63 23.50 -13.31
C LYS A 80 19.13 23.19 -13.28
N GLY A 81 18.31 23.99 -12.60
CA GLY A 81 16.88 23.71 -12.48
C GLY A 81 16.61 22.42 -11.69
N LEU A 82 17.53 22.03 -10.80
CA LEU A 82 17.15 21.20 -9.66
C LEU A 82 16.45 22.13 -8.67
N ASP A 83 15.33 22.74 -9.08
CA ASP A 83 14.44 23.46 -8.19
C ASP A 83 13.97 22.40 -7.20
N ARG A 84 14.59 22.44 -6.02
CA ARG A 84 14.26 21.56 -4.92
C ARG A 84 13.03 22.07 -4.18
N ASP A 85 12.29 22.98 -4.79
CA ASP A 85 11.17 23.60 -4.14
C ASP A 85 10.03 22.58 -4.09
N ALA A 86 9.48 22.40 -2.89
CA ALA A 86 8.30 21.57 -2.73
C ALA A 86 7.16 22.18 -3.56
N PRO A 87 6.36 21.35 -4.25
CA PRO A 87 5.15 21.84 -4.87
C PRO A 87 4.18 22.38 -3.82
N GLU A 88 3.37 23.37 -4.21
CA GLU A 88 2.31 23.90 -3.34
C GLU A 88 1.33 22.79 -2.91
N GLU A 89 1.05 21.86 -3.84
CA GLU A 89 0.22 20.68 -3.64
C GLU A 89 0.90 19.46 -4.26
N TYR A 90 0.99 18.38 -3.48
CA TYR A 90 1.46 17.10 -3.99
C TYR A 90 0.31 16.35 -4.65
N ALA A 91 0.57 15.75 -5.81
CA ALA A 91 -0.37 14.86 -6.49
C ALA A 91 0.33 13.54 -6.83
N PHE A 92 -0.21 12.42 -6.36
CA PHE A 92 0.37 11.09 -6.60
C PHE A 92 -0.48 10.33 -7.60
N ASP A 93 0.11 10.01 -8.76
CA ASP A 93 -0.49 9.16 -9.79
C ASP A 93 0.51 8.08 -10.19
N PHE A 94 0.20 6.83 -9.84
CA PHE A 94 1.02 5.65 -10.16
C PHE A 94 0.39 4.75 -11.22
N SER A 95 -0.65 5.20 -11.92
CA SER A 95 -1.34 4.39 -12.95
C SER A 95 -0.43 3.95 -14.10
N GLY A 96 0.67 4.69 -14.35
CA GLY A 96 1.68 4.36 -15.35
C GLY A 96 2.85 3.52 -14.84
N VAL A 97 2.83 3.08 -13.58
CA VAL A 97 3.92 2.34 -12.93
C VAL A 97 3.60 0.86 -12.87
N GLU A 98 4.53 0.02 -13.34
CA GLU A 98 4.38 -1.44 -13.34
C GLU A 98 4.14 -1.97 -11.91
N GLY A 99 3.03 -2.70 -11.72
CA GLY A 99 2.61 -3.27 -10.43
C GLY A 99 1.76 -2.34 -9.56
N PHE A 100 1.43 -1.13 -10.03
CA PHE A 100 0.58 -0.15 -9.35
C PHE A 100 -0.62 0.29 -10.20
N GLU A 101 -0.87 -0.38 -11.32
CA GLU A 101 -1.87 0.05 -12.31
C GLU A 101 -3.29 0.11 -11.73
N ASP A 102 -3.58 -0.76 -10.75
CA ASP A 102 -4.89 -0.86 -10.09
C ASP A 102 -4.92 -0.15 -8.72
N ILE A 103 -3.85 0.58 -8.35
CA ILE A 103 -3.75 1.23 -7.03
C ILE A 103 -4.17 2.69 -7.16
N GLU A 104 -5.35 2.99 -6.64
CA GLU A 104 -5.80 4.36 -6.44
C GLU A 104 -5.23 4.90 -5.13
N VAL A 105 -4.46 5.98 -5.21
CA VAL A 105 -3.89 6.63 -4.03
C VAL A 105 -4.96 7.52 -3.41
N ASP A 106 -5.44 7.13 -2.23
CA ASP A 106 -6.34 7.96 -1.46
C ASP A 106 -5.56 9.10 -0.80
N MET A 107 -5.79 10.32 -1.29
CA MET A 107 -5.19 11.53 -0.72
C MET A 107 -5.69 11.80 0.70
N GLU A 108 -6.81 11.23 1.12
CA GLU A 108 -7.34 11.32 2.49
C GLU A 108 -6.77 10.24 3.42
N ASP A 109 -5.89 9.35 2.94
CA ASP A 109 -5.25 8.34 3.79
C ASP A 109 -4.51 9.02 4.97
N PRO A 110 -4.79 8.62 6.23
CA PRO A 110 -4.19 9.26 7.40
C PRO A 110 -2.66 9.20 7.42
N THR A 111 -2.06 8.14 6.86
CA THR A 111 -0.61 7.99 6.78
C THR A 111 -0.04 9.00 5.80
N LEU A 112 -0.66 9.12 4.63
CA LEU A 112 -0.23 10.07 3.61
C LEU A 112 -0.40 11.52 4.09
N GLN A 113 -1.54 11.84 4.70
CA GLN A 113 -1.80 13.15 5.34
C GLN A 113 -0.76 13.49 6.41
N ALA A 114 -0.24 12.51 7.16
CA ALA A 114 0.83 12.73 8.11
C ALA A 114 2.20 12.96 7.46
N MET A 115 2.44 12.42 6.25
CA MET A 115 3.71 12.59 5.52
C MET A 115 3.80 13.91 4.76
N LEU A 116 2.68 14.42 4.23
CA LEU A 116 2.64 15.63 3.39
C LEU A 116 3.28 16.87 4.06
N PRO A 117 3.03 17.19 5.35
CA PRO A 117 3.69 18.31 6.02
C PRO A 117 5.20 18.14 6.10
N ALA A 118 5.67 16.91 6.37
CA ALA A 118 7.10 16.62 6.44
C ALA A 118 7.77 16.79 5.07
N PHE A 119 7.10 16.43 3.98
CA PHE A 119 7.59 16.68 2.62
C PHE A 119 7.74 18.17 2.33
N LYS A 120 6.75 18.98 2.74
CA LYS A 120 6.83 20.45 2.60
C LYS A 120 7.94 21.05 3.47
N GLU A 121 8.07 20.61 4.72
CA GLU A 121 9.08 21.09 5.66
C GLU A 121 10.51 20.90 5.13
N VAL A 122 10.79 19.76 4.50
CA VAL A 122 12.12 19.46 3.93
C VAL A 122 12.28 19.94 2.49
N SER A 123 11.29 20.65 1.94
CA SER A 123 11.26 21.07 0.53
C SER A 123 11.51 19.87 -0.40
N LEU A 124 10.67 18.84 -0.29
CA LEU A 124 10.84 17.63 -1.09
C LEU A 124 10.24 17.82 -2.50
N PRO A 125 11.00 17.64 -3.59
CA PRO A 125 10.44 17.72 -4.94
C PRO A 125 9.38 16.64 -5.18
N GLN A 126 8.39 16.91 -6.04
CA GLN A 126 7.34 15.94 -6.40
C GLN A 126 7.91 14.58 -6.79
N ALA A 127 8.90 14.55 -7.68
CA ALA A 127 9.51 13.30 -8.14
C ALA A 127 10.22 12.50 -7.04
N GLU A 128 10.71 13.15 -5.97
CA GLU A 128 11.28 12.46 -4.82
C GLU A 128 10.18 11.97 -3.86
N ALA A 129 9.13 12.77 -3.67
CA ALA A 129 7.93 12.36 -2.94
C ALA A 129 7.27 11.14 -3.58
N ASP A 130 7.09 11.14 -4.91
CA ASP A 130 6.54 10.02 -5.69
C ASP A 130 7.31 8.73 -5.40
N ARG A 131 8.64 8.79 -5.41
CA ARG A 131 9.50 7.61 -5.13
C ARG A 131 9.34 7.10 -3.71
N LEU A 132 9.24 8.00 -2.72
CA LEU A 132 9.04 7.62 -1.33
C LEU A 132 7.68 6.95 -1.13
N VAL A 133 6.61 7.56 -1.66
CA VAL A 133 5.25 7.01 -1.57
C VAL A 133 5.17 5.68 -2.32
N GLN A 134 5.74 5.59 -3.53
CA GLN A 134 5.82 4.34 -4.28
C GLN A 134 6.56 3.24 -3.50
N ALA A 135 7.71 3.55 -2.89
CA ALA A 135 8.46 2.58 -2.10
C ALA A 135 7.69 2.13 -0.86
N PHE A 136 6.98 3.05 -0.21
CA PHE A 136 6.11 2.74 0.92
C PHE A 136 4.96 1.80 0.51
N LEU A 137 4.22 2.15 -0.55
CA LEU A 137 3.12 1.33 -1.06
C LEU A 137 3.64 -0.06 -1.50
N LYS A 138 4.80 -0.11 -2.17
CA LYS A 138 5.45 -1.38 -2.53
C LYS A 138 5.70 -2.25 -1.31
N HIS A 139 6.30 -1.68 -0.27
CA HIS A 139 6.58 -2.38 0.97
C HIS A 139 5.29 -2.86 1.65
N GLN A 140 4.22 -2.05 1.62
CA GLN A 140 2.93 -2.43 2.16
C GLN A 140 2.32 -3.62 1.41
N LEU A 141 2.35 -3.60 0.07
CA LEU A 141 1.88 -4.72 -0.76
C LEU A 141 2.70 -5.99 -0.51
N GLU A 142 4.03 -5.88 -0.45
CA GLU A 142 4.92 -7.02 -0.19
C GLU A 142 4.71 -7.59 1.22
N SER A 143 4.57 -6.71 2.22
CA SER A 143 4.29 -7.08 3.61
C SER A 143 2.92 -7.77 3.73
N ASP A 144 1.91 -7.23 3.07
CA ASP A 144 0.56 -7.83 3.05
C ASP A 144 0.58 -9.19 2.35
N ALA A 145 1.26 -9.32 1.21
CA ALA A 145 1.40 -10.58 0.50
C ALA A 145 2.13 -11.64 1.34
N ALA A 146 3.25 -11.28 1.97
CA ALA A 146 4.01 -12.17 2.85
C ALA A 146 3.18 -12.58 4.08
N ASN A 147 2.41 -11.65 4.64
CA ASN A 147 1.51 -11.95 5.74
C ASN A 147 0.39 -12.89 5.29
N ILE A 148 -0.25 -12.66 4.14
CA ILE A 148 -1.28 -13.56 3.59
C ILE A 148 -0.72 -14.98 3.41
N GLU A 149 0.49 -15.14 2.89
CA GLU A 149 1.11 -16.46 2.74
C GLU A 149 1.38 -17.11 4.10
N ALA A 150 1.89 -16.35 5.07
CA ALA A 150 2.09 -16.83 6.44
C ALA A 150 0.77 -17.26 7.12
N GLN A 151 -0.28 -16.45 6.99
CA GLN A 151 -1.63 -16.76 7.49
C GLN A 151 -2.20 -18.00 6.81
N ARG A 152 -2.02 -18.16 5.50
CA ARG A 152 -2.43 -19.37 4.76
C ARG A 152 -1.70 -20.61 5.24
N LYS A 153 -0.39 -20.51 5.48
CA LYS A 153 0.42 -21.60 6.03
C LYS A 153 -0.03 -21.97 7.44
N GLU A 154 -0.41 -20.99 8.26
CA GLU A 154 -0.91 -21.23 9.62
C GLU A 154 -2.24 -22.01 9.62
N LEU A 155 -3.09 -21.82 8.61
CA LEU A 155 -4.35 -22.55 8.47
C LEU A 155 -4.17 -24.04 8.15
N GLY A 156 -3.00 -24.44 7.64
CA GLY A 156 -2.71 -25.83 7.27
C GLY A 156 -3.49 -26.31 6.04
N ASP A 157 -3.54 -27.63 5.85
CA ASP A 157 -4.11 -28.26 4.64
C ASP A 157 -5.62 -27.94 4.46
N GLU A 158 -6.34 -27.72 5.55
CA GLU A 158 -7.77 -27.38 5.54
C GLU A 158 -8.04 -25.89 5.22
N GLY A 159 -7.01 -25.04 5.23
CA GLY A 159 -7.17 -23.60 5.08
C GLY A 159 -7.84 -23.19 3.77
N LYS A 160 -7.57 -23.92 2.68
CA LYS A 160 -8.23 -23.70 1.40
C LYS A 160 -9.74 -23.99 1.46
N GLU A 161 -10.13 -25.09 2.08
CA GLU A 161 -11.55 -25.46 2.22
C GLU A 161 -12.31 -24.50 3.13
N MET A 162 -11.67 -23.97 4.17
CA MET A 162 -12.26 -22.92 5.03
C MET A 162 -12.48 -21.64 4.24
N LEU A 163 -11.46 -21.19 3.48
CA LEU A 163 -11.55 -19.99 2.64
C LEU A 163 -12.64 -20.11 1.57
N ASP A 164 -12.71 -21.24 0.87
CA ASP A 164 -13.73 -21.48 -0.17
C ASP A 164 -15.15 -21.46 0.44
N ARG A 165 -15.32 -22.03 1.64
CA ARG A 165 -16.60 -22.03 2.36
C ARG A 165 -17.00 -20.65 2.85
N ILE A 166 -16.06 -19.89 3.40
CA ILE A 166 -16.30 -18.51 3.84
C ILE A 166 -16.65 -17.64 2.64
N THR A 167 -15.91 -17.73 1.55
CA THR A 167 -16.17 -16.95 0.33
C THR A 167 -17.55 -17.25 -0.22
N GLY A 168 -17.90 -18.54 -0.38
CA GLY A 168 -19.23 -18.93 -0.86
C GLY A 168 -20.37 -18.57 0.09
N PHE A 169 -20.11 -18.50 1.41
CA PHE A 169 -21.07 -18.00 2.37
C PHE A 169 -21.24 -16.48 2.27
N VAL A 170 -20.15 -15.74 2.18
CA VAL A 170 -20.14 -14.27 2.05
C VAL A 170 -20.89 -13.85 0.79
N ASP A 171 -20.52 -14.40 -0.36
CA ASP A 171 -21.13 -14.06 -1.66
C ASP A 171 -22.64 -14.34 -1.71
N LYS A 172 -23.10 -15.34 -0.96
CA LYS A 172 -24.51 -15.76 -0.95
C LYS A 172 -25.37 -14.96 0.02
N HIS A 173 -24.79 -14.49 1.12
CA HIS A 173 -25.56 -13.95 2.26
C HIS A 173 -25.32 -12.48 2.54
N PHE A 174 -24.27 -11.88 1.98
CA PHE A 174 -23.90 -10.50 2.24
C PHE A 174 -23.95 -9.67 0.96
N THR A 175 -24.28 -8.39 1.11
CA THR A 175 -24.10 -7.41 0.05
C THR A 175 -22.61 -7.12 -0.19
N PRO A 176 -22.21 -6.52 -1.33
CA PRO A 176 -20.81 -6.20 -1.60
C PRO A 176 -20.15 -5.33 -0.51
N GLU A 177 -20.90 -4.40 0.07
CA GLU A 177 -20.42 -3.53 1.15
C GLU A 177 -20.15 -4.33 2.44
N GLU A 178 -21.08 -5.21 2.84
CA GLU A 178 -20.90 -6.06 4.02
C GLU A 178 -19.83 -7.13 3.80
N ALA A 179 -19.69 -7.64 2.57
CA ALA A 179 -18.64 -8.57 2.18
C ALA A 179 -17.25 -7.95 2.38
N ALA A 180 -17.07 -6.67 2.07
CA ALA A 180 -15.83 -5.95 2.34
C ALA A 180 -15.50 -5.93 3.85
N ALA A 181 -16.50 -5.70 4.71
CA ALA A 181 -16.32 -5.73 6.17
C ALA A 181 -15.96 -7.14 6.70
N VAL A 182 -16.61 -8.19 6.17
CA VAL A 182 -16.29 -9.58 6.55
C VAL A 182 -14.89 -9.98 6.05
N ASN A 183 -14.49 -9.53 4.86
CA ASN A 183 -13.17 -9.78 4.30
C ASN A 183 -12.05 -9.19 5.17
N LEU A 184 -12.26 -8.07 5.87
CA LEU A 184 -11.30 -7.53 6.83
C LEU A 184 -11.02 -8.52 7.98
N ILE A 185 -12.06 -9.18 8.49
CA ILE A 185 -11.93 -10.22 9.53
C ILE A 185 -11.23 -11.46 8.93
N GLY A 186 -11.58 -11.79 7.68
CA GLY A 186 -10.99 -12.90 6.92
C GLY A 186 -9.52 -12.72 6.51
N LYS A 187 -8.86 -11.59 6.81
CA LYS A 187 -7.43 -11.39 6.50
C LYS A 187 -6.47 -12.18 7.39
N THR A 188 -6.95 -12.70 8.54
CA THR A 188 -6.12 -13.43 9.50
C THR A 188 -6.56 -14.88 9.64
N ALA A 189 -5.64 -15.80 9.94
CA ALA A 189 -5.93 -17.20 10.18
C ALA A 189 -6.92 -17.38 11.35
N ALA A 190 -6.77 -16.59 12.41
CA ALA A 190 -7.70 -16.58 13.54
C ALA A 190 -9.11 -16.13 13.12
N GLY A 191 -9.22 -15.05 12.34
CA GLY A 191 -10.49 -14.56 11.82
C GLY A 191 -11.17 -15.56 10.90
N ILE A 192 -10.41 -16.19 9.99
CA ILE A 192 -10.89 -17.28 9.12
C ILE A 192 -11.47 -18.43 9.96
N ARG A 193 -10.76 -18.90 11.00
CA ARG A 193 -11.26 -19.97 11.88
C ARG A 193 -12.54 -19.58 12.63
N VAL A 194 -12.64 -18.33 13.07
CA VAL A 194 -13.85 -17.82 13.74
C VAL A 194 -15.03 -17.76 12.78
N LEU A 195 -14.82 -17.25 11.56
CA LEU A 195 -15.85 -17.19 10.52
C LEU A 195 -16.30 -18.59 10.09
N ASP A 196 -15.37 -19.52 9.86
CA ASP A 196 -15.71 -20.91 9.52
C ASP A 196 -16.53 -21.57 10.64
N LYS A 197 -16.11 -21.41 11.90
CA LYS A 197 -16.88 -21.92 13.05
C LYS A 197 -18.27 -21.30 13.13
N PHE A 198 -18.42 -20.01 12.85
CA PHE A 198 -19.71 -19.33 12.82
C PHE A 198 -20.63 -19.94 11.74
N ILE A 199 -20.10 -20.15 10.53
CA ILE A 199 -20.82 -20.80 9.42
C ILE A 199 -21.26 -22.21 9.80
N GLN A 200 -20.39 -23.00 10.43
CA GLN A 200 -20.71 -24.34 10.89
C GLN A 200 -21.81 -24.35 11.97
N MET A 201 -21.78 -23.39 12.89
CA MET A 201 -22.77 -23.26 13.97
C MET A 201 -24.17 -22.90 13.46
N GLN A 202 -24.27 -22.15 12.36
CA GLN A 202 -25.57 -21.84 11.74
C GLN A 202 -26.24 -23.06 11.09
N GLY A 203 -25.69 -24.27 11.27
CA GLY A 203 -26.32 -25.51 10.83
C GLY A 203 -26.28 -25.68 9.31
N MET A 204 -25.53 -24.83 8.60
CA MET A 204 -25.19 -25.03 7.20
C MET A 204 -24.13 -26.13 7.08
N LYS A 205 -24.48 -27.34 7.52
CA LYS A 205 -23.69 -28.55 7.27
C LYS A 205 -23.56 -28.87 5.77
N ASN A 206 -24.39 -28.24 4.95
CA ASN A 206 -24.37 -28.29 3.49
C ASN A 206 -24.15 -26.89 2.87
N VAL A 207 -23.21 -26.08 3.37
CA VAL A 207 -22.56 -25.16 2.43
C VAL A 207 -21.81 -26.09 1.48
N PRO A 208 -22.17 -26.14 0.18
CA PRO A 208 -21.40 -26.95 -0.76
C PRO A 208 -19.95 -26.51 -0.61
N ILE A 209 -19.04 -27.44 -0.31
CA ILE A 209 -17.61 -27.26 -0.57
C ILE A 209 -17.52 -27.28 -2.10
N GLY A 210 -17.95 -26.18 -2.69
CA GLY A 210 -17.89 -25.96 -4.11
C GLY A 210 -16.43 -25.74 -4.42
N ASP A 211 -15.88 -26.63 -5.25
CA ASP A 211 -14.88 -26.30 -6.25
C ASP A 211 -14.99 -24.79 -6.54
N SER A 212 -13.97 -24.03 -6.17
CA SER A 212 -13.83 -22.59 -6.34
C SER A 212 -13.86 -22.24 -7.83
N GLY A 213 -15.03 -22.33 -8.43
CA GLY A 213 -15.36 -21.92 -9.77
C GLY A 213 -16.70 -21.20 -9.68
N SER A 214 -16.69 -19.94 -10.11
CA SER A 214 -17.82 -19.07 -10.51
C SER A 214 -19.22 -19.62 -10.32
N PRO A 215 -20.21 -18.81 -9.88
CA PRO A 215 -21.61 -19.21 -9.71
C PRO A 215 -22.03 -20.15 -10.84
N GLY A 216 -22.08 -21.45 -10.51
CA GLY A 216 -22.11 -22.50 -11.51
C GLY A 216 -23.38 -22.37 -12.30
N LEU A 217 -23.23 -22.12 -13.60
CA LEU A 217 -24.35 -22.05 -14.54
C LEU A 217 -25.15 -23.35 -14.38
N SER A 218 -26.47 -23.22 -14.30
CA SER A 218 -27.32 -24.40 -14.33
C SER A 218 -27.07 -25.20 -15.61
N HIS A 219 -27.38 -26.51 -15.57
CA HIS A 219 -27.22 -27.37 -16.75
C HIS A 219 -27.92 -26.79 -18.00
N ASP A 220 -29.08 -26.19 -17.81
CA ASP A 220 -29.84 -25.56 -18.90
C ASP A 220 -29.13 -24.30 -19.44
N GLU A 221 -28.52 -23.49 -18.57
CA GLU A 221 -27.73 -22.33 -18.98
C GLU A 221 -26.42 -22.71 -19.68
N ILE A 222 -25.80 -23.83 -19.30
CA ILE A 222 -24.62 -24.38 -19.97
C ILE A 222 -25.00 -24.82 -21.39
N ILE A 223 -26.10 -25.56 -21.54
CA ILE A 223 -26.60 -25.99 -22.85
C ILE A 223 -26.93 -24.78 -23.74
N ASP A 224 -27.61 -23.77 -23.20
CA ASP A 224 -27.94 -22.54 -23.93
C ASP A 224 -26.70 -21.80 -24.43
N LYS A 225 -25.63 -21.76 -23.64
CA LYS A 225 -24.37 -21.13 -24.02
C LYS A 225 -23.60 -21.96 -25.06
N ILE A 226 -23.59 -23.28 -24.93
CA ILE A 226 -23.03 -24.20 -25.94
C ILE A 226 -23.74 -23.99 -27.28
N ASP A 227 -25.07 -23.93 -27.28
CA ASP A 227 -25.86 -23.74 -28.51
C ASP A 227 -25.64 -22.37 -29.15
N LYS A 228 -25.46 -21.31 -28.34
CA LYS A 228 -25.10 -19.97 -28.85
C LYS A 228 -23.72 -19.96 -29.48
N LEU A 229 -22.70 -20.52 -28.81
CA LEU A 229 -21.34 -20.59 -29.34
C LEU A 229 -21.26 -21.47 -30.58
N ARG A 230 -21.98 -22.58 -30.62
CA ARG A 230 -22.04 -23.48 -31.80
C ARG A 230 -22.62 -22.81 -33.04
N LYS A 231 -23.53 -21.85 -32.86
CA LYS A 231 -24.13 -21.06 -33.96
C LYS A 231 -23.27 -19.86 -34.36
N ASP A 232 -22.21 -19.55 -33.63
CA ASP A 232 -21.30 -18.46 -33.92
C ASP A 232 -20.38 -18.83 -35.10
N PRO A 233 -20.41 -18.07 -36.22
CA PRO A 233 -19.58 -18.37 -37.38
C PRO A 233 -18.08 -18.25 -37.11
N ASP A 234 -17.68 -17.51 -36.07
CA ASP A 234 -16.28 -17.30 -35.72
C ASP A 234 -15.73 -18.36 -34.76
N LEU A 235 -16.55 -19.32 -34.30
CA LEU A 235 -16.11 -20.34 -33.34
C LEU A 235 -14.88 -21.09 -33.86
N ASN A 236 -14.82 -21.41 -35.16
CA ASN A 236 -13.70 -22.16 -35.74
C ASN A 236 -12.43 -21.33 -35.98
N PHE A 237 -12.52 -20.00 -35.90
CA PHE A 237 -11.41 -19.09 -36.20
C PHE A 237 -10.91 -18.32 -34.98
N ASN A 238 -11.69 -18.32 -33.89
CA ASN A 238 -11.35 -17.63 -32.66
C ASN A 238 -11.02 -18.63 -31.54
N LYS A 239 -9.73 -18.75 -31.22
CA LYS A 239 -9.21 -19.68 -30.18
C LYS A 239 -9.87 -19.47 -28.82
N ALA A 240 -10.12 -18.23 -28.40
CA ALA A 240 -10.76 -17.95 -27.11
C ALA A 240 -12.19 -18.49 -27.06
N LYS A 241 -12.94 -18.41 -28.17
CA LYS A 241 -14.28 -19.00 -28.28
C LYS A 241 -14.24 -20.53 -28.27
N GLN A 242 -13.21 -21.14 -28.87
CA GLN A 242 -13.00 -22.59 -28.82
C GLN A 242 -12.72 -23.06 -27.40
N ASP A 243 -11.79 -22.40 -26.71
CA ASP A 243 -11.43 -22.72 -25.32
C ASP A 243 -12.66 -22.58 -24.39
N GLN A 244 -13.49 -21.56 -24.62
CA GLN A 244 -14.74 -21.36 -23.88
C GLN A 244 -15.77 -22.47 -24.17
N TYR A 245 -15.92 -22.87 -25.44
CA TYR A 245 -16.82 -23.94 -25.85
C TYR A 245 -16.41 -25.30 -25.26
N GLU A 246 -15.12 -25.62 -25.28
CA GLU A 246 -14.58 -26.85 -24.70
C GLU A 246 -14.75 -26.89 -23.18
N LYS A 247 -14.53 -25.77 -22.48
CA LYS A 247 -14.78 -25.67 -21.03
C LYS A 247 -16.23 -25.95 -20.69
N LEU A 248 -17.18 -25.38 -21.43
CA LEU A 248 -18.61 -25.61 -21.21
C LEU A 248 -19.00 -27.08 -21.49
N LEU A 249 -18.43 -27.72 -22.51
CA LEU A 249 -18.65 -29.15 -22.76
C LEU A 249 -18.10 -30.03 -21.64
N ALA A 250 -16.91 -29.73 -21.12
CA ALA A 250 -16.33 -30.45 -19.99
C ALA A 250 -17.18 -30.31 -18.73
N GLU A 251 -17.74 -29.12 -18.50
CA GLU A 251 -18.64 -28.83 -17.38
C GLU A 251 -19.98 -29.57 -17.51
N ASP A 252 -20.56 -29.64 -18.71
CA ASP A 252 -21.77 -30.42 -19.00
C ASP A 252 -21.57 -31.92 -18.70
N VAL A 253 -20.44 -32.49 -19.13
CA VAL A 253 -20.09 -33.91 -18.88
C VAL A 253 -19.93 -34.16 -17.37
N LYS A 254 -19.26 -33.25 -16.66
CA LYS A 254 -19.07 -33.35 -15.20
C LYS A 254 -20.41 -33.30 -14.47
N LEU A 255 -21.36 -32.45 -14.90
CA LEU A 255 -22.70 -32.39 -14.32
C LEU A 255 -23.53 -33.66 -14.62
N LYS A 256 -23.46 -34.20 -15.84
CA LYS A 256 -24.12 -35.45 -16.20
C LYS A 256 -23.60 -36.65 -15.40
N SER A 257 -22.30 -36.71 -15.12
CA SER A 257 -21.71 -37.80 -14.32
C SER A 257 -22.11 -37.79 -12.84
N LYS A 258 -22.66 -36.67 -12.34
CA LYS A 258 -23.09 -36.51 -10.93
C LYS A 258 -24.57 -36.82 -10.71
N ARG A 259 -25.35 -37.05 -11.78
CA ARG A 259 -26.76 -37.45 -11.72
C ARG A 259 -26.89 -38.95 -11.90
#